data_AF-A0A829HEZ5-F1
#
_entry.id   AF-A0A829HEZ5-F1
#
_cell.length_a   1.000
_cell.length_b   1.000
_cell.length_c   1.000
_cell.angle_alpha   90.00
_cell.angle_beta   90.00
_cell.angle_gamma   90.00
#
_symmetry.space_group_name_H-M   'P 1'
#
loop_
_entity.id
_entity.type
_entity.pdbx_description
1 polymer ?
#
loop_
_entity_poly.entity_id
_entity_poly.type
_entity_poly.pdbx_seq_one_letter_code
_entity_poly.pdbx_strand_id
1 'polypeptide(L)'
;MYKLNISTPAFLQASLPISMEVGEFLINRLNQLDSQTIHRDELQQKLGYPVGVGSNSGSFLQNVYNFADAILNESNAHRFTVQIEAIPAHQKVDSIFSEAANLPEHGRSIVVVFKDKQLMSNVEYCKKCKEWHSPKGDLKEKQIHQWAYTEDFYNLLNLPEFPESKKSNGKSTEDLADALAHLFLLKALLGKAKSGSESSRSFF
;
A
#
# COMPACT_ATOMS: atom_id res chain seq x y z
N MET A 1 5.05 8.47 -2.39
CA MET A 1 5.07 9.02 -1.02
C MET A 1 6.30 8.44 -0.34
N TYR A 2 6.97 9.20 0.52
CA TYR A 2 8.18 8.72 1.21
C TYR A 2 7.98 8.74 2.71
N LYS A 3 8.87 8.07 3.42
CA LYS A 3 8.97 8.06 4.87
C LYS A 3 10.37 8.53 5.25
N LEU A 4 10.45 9.62 6.00
CA LEU A 4 11.67 10.09 6.62
C LEU A 4 11.83 9.39 7.96
N ASN A 5 12.94 8.69 8.15
CA ASN A 5 13.29 8.01 9.39
C ASN A 5 14.51 8.71 10.00
N ILE A 6 14.43 9.04 11.29
CA ILE A 6 15.56 9.56 12.06
C ILE A 6 15.71 8.66 13.28
N SER A 7 16.91 8.14 13.48
CA SER A 7 17.21 7.22 14.57
C SER A 7 18.48 7.62 15.31
N THR A 8 18.62 7.13 16.54
CA THR A 8 19.84 7.29 17.35
C THR A 8 20.42 5.91 17.67
N PRO A 9 21.73 5.82 17.95
CA PRO A 9 22.33 4.56 18.42
C PRO A 9 21.72 4.00 19.72
N ALA A 10 21.00 4.84 20.48
CA ALA A 10 20.49 4.56 21.81
C ALA A 10 18.95 4.40 21.84
N PHE A 11 18.39 3.72 20.83
CA PHE A 11 16.97 3.28 20.74
C PHE A 11 15.94 4.24 20.16
N LEU A 12 16.15 5.57 20.13
CA LEU A 12 15.15 6.44 19.52
C LEU A 12 15.06 6.16 18.01
N GLN A 13 13.85 5.86 17.53
CA GLN A 13 13.51 5.74 16.12
C GLN A 13 12.19 6.46 15.89
N ALA A 14 12.24 7.51 15.09
CA ALA A 14 11.09 8.34 14.76
C ALA A 14 10.90 8.37 13.24
N SER A 15 9.64 8.48 12.82
CA SER A 15 9.29 8.48 11.41
C SER A 15 8.26 9.54 11.06
N LEU A 16 8.42 10.17 9.91
CA LEU A 16 7.50 11.15 9.35
C LEU A 16 7.12 10.76 7.91
N PRO A 17 5.83 10.54 7.59
CA PRO A 17 5.40 10.45 6.20
C PRO A 17 5.54 11.82 5.51
N ILE A 18 6.12 11.82 4.33
CA ILE A 18 6.41 13.03 3.54
C ILE A 18 5.94 12.87 2.09
N SER A 19 5.66 14.00 1.44
CA SER A 19 5.22 14.00 0.04
C SER A 19 6.34 13.53 -0.90
N MET A 20 5.99 13.27 -2.17
CA MET A 20 6.97 12.85 -3.18
C MET A 20 8.04 13.93 -3.39
N GLU A 21 7.61 15.18 -3.52
CA GLU A 21 8.47 16.34 -3.76
C GLU A 21 9.45 16.58 -2.60
N VAL A 22 8.97 16.47 -1.36
CA VAL A 22 9.82 16.59 -0.16
C VAL A 22 10.82 15.43 -0.08
N GLY A 23 10.37 14.21 -0.40
CA GLY A 23 11.24 13.03 -0.40
C GLY A 23 12.36 13.14 -1.42
N GLU A 24 12.06 13.50 -2.67
CA GLU A 24 13.05 13.67 -3.73
C GLU A 24 14.06 14.78 -3.40
N PHE A 25 13.59 15.91 -2.86
CA PHE A 25 14.47 16.99 -2.40
C PHE A 25 15.46 16.50 -1.34
N LEU A 26 14.97 15.80 -0.31
CA LEU A 26 15.82 15.32 0.78
C LEU A 26 16.75 14.19 0.33
N ILE A 27 16.32 13.29 -0.55
CA ILE A 27 17.17 12.23 -1.14
C ILE A 27 18.35 12.87 -1.86
N ASN A 28 18.10 13.83 -2.75
CA ASN A 28 19.16 14.52 -3.49
C ASN A 28 20.16 15.23 -2.56
N ARG A 29 19.67 15.79 -1.45
CA ARG A 29 20.50 16.49 -0.48
C ARG A 29 21.31 15.55 0.42
N LEU A 30 20.70 14.46 0.90
CA LEU A 30 21.36 13.50 1.78
C LEU A 30 22.34 12.59 1.03
N ASN A 31 22.09 12.29 -0.24
CA ASN A 31 23.02 11.53 -1.09
C ASN A 31 24.35 12.27 -1.34
N GLN A 32 24.37 13.60 -1.15
CA GLN A 32 25.59 14.40 -1.23
C GLN A 32 26.44 14.34 0.04
N LEU A 33 25.99 13.61 1.08
CA LEU A 33 26.72 13.46 2.34
C LEU A 33 27.55 12.19 2.32
N ASP A 34 28.83 12.32 2.65
CA ASP A 34 29.77 11.20 2.78
C ASP A 34 29.37 10.19 3.87
N SER A 35 28.49 10.60 4.80
CA SER A 35 27.94 9.75 5.85
C SER A 35 26.46 10.04 6.09
N GLN A 36 25.66 8.98 6.21
CA GLN A 36 24.27 9.05 6.67
C GLN A 36 24.14 9.31 8.18
N THR A 37 25.27 9.42 8.89
CA THR A 37 25.30 9.80 10.29
C THR A 37 25.59 11.29 10.42
N ILE A 38 24.62 12.02 10.95
CA ILE A 38 24.64 13.49 11.06
C ILE A 38 24.85 13.88 12.52
N HIS A 39 25.70 14.87 12.75
CA HIS A 39 25.89 15.45 14.08
C HIS A 39 24.67 16.27 14.51
N ARG A 40 24.41 16.30 15.82
CA ARG A 40 23.23 16.96 16.40
C ARG A 40 23.04 18.41 15.93
N ASP A 41 24.12 19.18 15.96
CA ASP A 41 24.19 20.59 15.57
C ASP A 41 24.01 20.81 14.05
N GLU A 42 24.27 19.78 13.25
CA GLU A 42 24.11 19.83 11.79
C GLU A 42 22.76 19.32 11.30
N LEU A 43 21.97 18.63 12.14
CA LEU A 43 20.77 17.90 11.71
C LEU A 43 19.79 18.77 10.92
N GLN A 44 19.44 19.94 11.44
CA GLN A 44 18.53 20.87 10.77
C GLN A 44 19.12 21.43 9.47
N GLN A 45 20.41 21.76 9.46
CA GLN A 45 21.14 22.27 8.29
C GLN A 45 21.17 21.26 7.15
N LYS A 46 21.47 20.00 7.47
CA LYS A 46 21.49 18.91 6.49
C LYS A 46 20.09 18.63 5.93
N LEU A 47 19.03 18.83 6.70
CA LEU A 47 17.63 18.70 6.26
C LEU A 47 17.07 19.92 5.49
N GLY A 48 17.85 20.99 5.31
CA GLY A 48 17.42 22.15 4.50
C GLY A 48 17.26 23.47 5.25
N TYR A 49 17.54 23.50 6.56
CA TYR A 49 17.27 24.66 7.41
C TYR A 49 18.56 25.35 7.87
N PRO A 50 18.83 26.60 7.46
CA PRO A 50 19.98 27.32 7.98
C PRO A 50 19.91 27.44 9.51
N VAL A 51 21.06 27.38 10.17
CA VAL A 51 21.15 27.55 11.63
C VAL A 51 20.67 28.97 11.99
N GLY A 52 19.72 29.07 12.93
CA GLY A 52 19.31 30.36 13.52
C GLY A 52 18.18 31.12 12.83
N VAL A 53 17.55 30.59 11.76
CA VAL A 53 16.42 31.28 11.08
C VAL A 53 15.03 30.77 11.46
N GLY A 54 14.91 29.76 12.33
CA GLY A 54 13.64 29.24 12.81
C GLY A 54 12.76 28.63 11.71
N SER A 55 11.58 28.15 12.12
CA SER A 55 10.51 27.76 11.20
C SER A 55 10.03 28.98 10.40
N ASN A 56 10.01 28.87 9.06
CA ASN A 56 9.24 29.80 8.24
C ASN A 56 7.87 29.18 7.98
N SER A 57 6.85 29.65 8.71
CA SER A 57 5.47 29.20 8.61
C SER A 57 4.95 29.41 7.17
N GLY A 58 5.00 28.37 6.36
CA GLY A 58 4.69 28.39 4.92
C GLY A 58 5.72 27.66 4.04
N SER A 59 6.86 27.26 4.58
CA SER A 59 7.83 26.43 3.86
C SER A 59 7.26 25.04 3.57
N PHE A 60 7.51 24.53 2.35
CA PHE A 60 7.13 23.16 1.96
C PHE A 60 7.83 22.08 2.82
N LEU A 61 8.90 22.44 3.53
CA LEU A 61 9.60 21.56 4.45
C LEU A 61 9.08 21.66 5.90
N GLN A 62 8.13 22.55 6.22
CA GLN A 62 7.80 22.91 7.61
C GLN A 62 7.54 21.71 8.54
N ASN A 63 6.91 20.66 8.03
CA ASN A 63 6.66 19.43 8.78
C ASN A 63 7.96 18.68 9.12
N VAL A 64 8.94 18.71 8.21
CA VAL A 64 10.30 18.15 8.42
C VAL A 64 11.05 18.93 9.50
N TYR A 65 10.94 20.27 9.50
CA TYR A 65 11.54 21.09 10.57
C TYR A 65 10.96 20.76 11.94
N ASN A 66 9.63 20.81 12.07
CA ASN A 66 8.96 20.53 13.34
C ASN A 66 9.29 19.14 13.85
N PHE A 67 9.37 18.17 12.94
CA PHE A 67 9.75 16.80 13.26
C PHE A 67 11.20 16.68 13.75
N ALA A 68 12.16 17.30 13.05
CA ALA A 68 13.56 17.30 13.47
C ALA A 68 13.76 18.05 14.80
N ASP A 69 13.07 19.17 15.00
CA ASP A 69 13.10 19.95 16.24
C ASP A 69 12.55 19.14 17.42
N ALA A 70 11.41 18.46 17.25
CA ALA A 70 10.87 17.56 18.26
C ALA A 70 11.87 16.46 18.66
N ILE A 71 12.55 15.83 17.69
CA ILE A 71 13.56 14.81 17.96
C ILE A 71 14.77 15.38 18.70
N LEU A 72 15.20 16.59 18.34
CA LEU A 72 16.29 17.26 19.05
C LEU A 72 15.88 17.57 20.49
N ASN A 73 14.63 17.98 20.74
CA ASN A 73 14.13 18.24 22.08
C ASN A 73 13.95 16.95 22.92
N GLU A 74 13.59 15.83 22.28
CA GLU A 74 13.37 14.54 22.94
C GLU A 74 14.64 13.71 23.17
N SER A 75 15.70 13.95 22.39
CA SER A 75 16.94 13.16 22.43
C SER A 75 18.15 14.00 22.81
N ASN A 76 19.01 13.48 23.68
CA ASN A 76 20.34 14.04 23.96
C ASN A 76 21.46 13.37 23.14
N ALA A 77 21.12 12.61 22.09
CA ALA A 77 22.12 11.95 21.26
C ALA A 77 22.99 12.96 20.49
N HIS A 78 24.28 12.64 20.37
CA HIS A 78 25.26 13.46 19.64
C HIS A 78 25.21 13.20 18.13
N ARG A 79 24.67 12.05 17.72
CA ARG A 79 24.67 11.56 16.35
C ARG A 79 23.31 10.93 16.02
N PHE A 80 22.85 11.20 14.82
CA PHE A 80 21.58 10.71 14.28
C PHE A 80 21.83 10.00 12.95
N THR A 81 21.10 8.93 12.69
CA THR A 81 21.06 8.27 11.39
C THR A 81 19.78 8.66 10.70
N VAL A 82 19.90 9.21 9.49
CA VAL A 82 18.77 9.68 8.69
C VAL A 82 18.61 8.81 7.45
N GLN A 83 17.42 8.28 7.25
CA GLN A 83 17.09 7.40 6.13
C GLN A 83 15.77 7.82 5.50
N ILE A 84 15.67 7.69 4.17
CA ILE A 84 14.45 7.94 3.44
C ILE A 84 14.05 6.66 2.74
N GLU A 85 12.85 6.19 3.03
CA GLU A 85 12.28 5.00 2.43
C GLU A 85 11.13 5.41 1.53
N ALA A 86 11.10 4.88 0.31
CA ALA A 86 9.90 4.97 -0.51
C ALA A 86 8.80 4.17 0.20
N ILE A 87 7.67 4.81 0.48
CA ILE A 87 6.46 4.06 0.84
C ILE A 87 5.95 3.53 -0.49
N PRO A 88 6.04 2.21 -0.74
CA PRO A 88 5.50 1.66 -1.98
C PRO A 88 4.03 2.08 -2.02
N ALA A 89 3.67 2.82 -3.06
CA ALA A 89 2.27 3.04 -3.37
C ALA A 89 1.68 1.63 -3.49
N HIS A 90 0.67 1.31 -2.67
CA HIS A 90 -0.06 0.06 -2.82
C HIS A 90 -0.25 -0.18 -4.32
N GLN A 91 0.16 -1.36 -4.80
CA GLN A 91 -0.05 -1.77 -6.19
C GLN A 91 -1.47 -1.36 -6.56
N LYS A 92 -1.62 -0.58 -7.63
CA LYS A 92 -2.94 -0.14 -8.10
C LYS A 92 -3.83 -1.37 -8.15
N VAL A 93 -4.84 -1.42 -7.28
CA VAL A 93 -5.80 -2.52 -7.20
C VAL A 93 -6.43 -2.81 -8.56
N ASP A 94 -6.57 -1.76 -9.37
CA ASP A 94 -7.13 -1.80 -10.72
C ASP A 94 -6.18 -2.43 -11.77
N SER A 95 -4.94 -2.83 -11.42
CA SER A 95 -3.95 -3.36 -12.38
C SER A 95 -4.00 -4.87 -12.56
N ILE A 96 -4.57 -5.62 -11.61
CA ILE A 96 -4.56 -7.09 -11.66
C ILE A 96 -5.86 -7.67 -12.24
N PHE A 97 -6.92 -6.86 -12.29
CA PHE A 97 -8.22 -7.31 -12.77
C PHE A 97 -8.33 -7.11 -14.28
N SER A 98 -8.62 -8.21 -14.97
CA SER A 98 -8.92 -8.28 -16.39
C SER A 98 -10.43 -8.37 -16.61
N GLU A 99 -10.91 -7.82 -17.71
CA GLU A 99 -12.31 -7.97 -18.13
C GLU A 99 -12.61 -9.42 -18.56
N ALA A 100 -13.87 -9.84 -18.50
CA ALA A 100 -14.30 -11.18 -18.93
C ALA A 100 -13.93 -11.52 -20.39
N ALA A 101 -13.88 -10.49 -21.26
CA ALA A 101 -13.49 -10.65 -22.66
C ALA A 101 -12.01 -11.03 -22.84
N ASN A 102 -11.16 -10.68 -21.88
CA ASN A 102 -9.75 -11.06 -21.88
C ASN A 102 -9.65 -12.43 -21.22
N LEU A 103 -9.52 -13.48 -22.01
CA LEU A 103 -9.54 -14.84 -21.49
C LEU A 103 -8.23 -15.18 -20.74
N PRO A 104 -8.31 -15.82 -19.56
CA PRO A 104 -7.12 -16.26 -18.83
C PRO A 104 -6.38 -17.39 -19.55
N GLU A 105 -5.13 -17.61 -19.14
CA GLU A 105 -4.38 -18.79 -19.50
C GLU A 105 -5.08 -20.07 -19.02
N HIS A 106 -5.11 -21.09 -19.88
CA HIS A 106 -5.77 -22.35 -19.57
C HIS A 106 -5.09 -23.07 -18.40
N GLY A 107 -5.88 -23.61 -17.48
CA GLY A 107 -5.39 -24.40 -16.34
C GLY A 107 -4.82 -23.55 -15.20
N ARG A 108 -4.96 -22.22 -15.24
CA ARG A 108 -4.60 -21.35 -14.13
C ARG A 108 -5.82 -20.99 -13.30
N SER A 109 -5.67 -21.06 -11.99
CA SER A 109 -6.71 -20.65 -11.04
C SER A 109 -6.85 -19.14 -11.02
N ILE A 110 -8.09 -18.67 -11.11
CA ILE A 110 -8.44 -17.26 -11.07
C ILE A 110 -9.52 -17.00 -10.00
N VAL A 111 -9.59 -15.75 -9.57
CA VAL A 111 -10.69 -15.20 -8.77
C VAL A 111 -11.59 -14.41 -9.70
N VAL A 112 -12.88 -14.71 -9.68
CA VAL A 112 -13.91 -14.05 -10.49
C VAL A 112 -14.71 -13.09 -9.62
N VAL A 113 -14.90 -11.87 -10.12
CA VAL A 113 -15.82 -10.86 -9.58
C VAL A 113 -17.06 -10.86 -10.46
N PHE A 114 -18.22 -11.13 -9.87
CA PHE A 114 -19.50 -11.09 -10.56
C PHE A 114 -20.09 -9.68 -10.60
N LYS A 115 -21.04 -9.44 -11.51
CA LYS A 115 -21.73 -8.15 -11.66
C LYS A 115 -22.53 -7.72 -10.42
N ASP A 116 -22.96 -8.67 -9.60
CA ASP A 116 -23.60 -8.42 -8.30
C ASP A 116 -22.59 -8.18 -7.16
N LYS A 117 -21.30 -8.09 -7.50
CA LYS A 117 -20.16 -7.89 -6.59
C LYS A 117 -19.84 -9.09 -5.70
N GLN A 118 -20.43 -10.25 -5.94
CA GLN A 118 -19.97 -11.50 -5.33
C GLN A 118 -18.64 -11.93 -5.92
N LEU A 119 -17.89 -12.72 -5.16
CA LEU A 119 -16.59 -13.24 -5.56
C LEU A 119 -16.58 -14.75 -5.49
N MET A 120 -15.81 -15.37 -6.38
CA MET A 120 -15.58 -16.81 -6.36
C MET A 120 -14.13 -17.11 -6.70
N SER A 121 -13.50 -17.90 -5.84
CA SER A 121 -12.14 -18.40 -6.00
C SER A 121 -12.13 -19.77 -6.70
N ASN A 122 -10.94 -20.23 -7.08
CA ASN A 122 -10.72 -21.54 -7.71
C ASN A 122 -11.49 -21.74 -9.03
N VAL A 123 -11.67 -20.67 -9.80
CA VAL A 123 -12.26 -20.75 -11.13
C VAL A 123 -11.15 -21.03 -12.15
N GLU A 124 -11.47 -21.74 -13.21
CA GLU A 124 -10.60 -21.99 -14.36
C GLU A 124 -11.32 -21.64 -15.65
N TYR A 125 -10.61 -21.10 -16.64
CA TYR A 125 -11.09 -21.08 -18.02
C TYR A 125 -10.55 -22.29 -18.81
N CYS A 126 -11.45 -23.14 -19.32
CA CYS A 126 -11.08 -24.28 -20.14
C CYS A 126 -11.14 -23.94 -21.63
N LYS A 127 -9.98 -23.85 -22.28
CA LYS A 127 -9.89 -23.55 -23.72
C LYS A 127 -10.53 -24.63 -24.60
N LYS A 128 -10.61 -25.88 -24.12
CA LYS A 128 -11.24 -27.00 -24.86
C LYS A 128 -12.76 -26.91 -24.84
N CYS A 129 -13.35 -26.65 -23.67
CA CYS A 129 -14.80 -26.53 -23.48
C CYS A 129 -15.32 -25.15 -23.89
N LYS A 130 -14.43 -24.13 -23.95
CA LYS A 130 -14.78 -22.70 -24.09
C LYS A 130 -15.72 -22.23 -22.97
N GLU A 131 -15.52 -22.78 -21.77
CA GLU A 131 -16.37 -22.53 -20.60
C GLU A 131 -15.52 -22.22 -19.38
N TRP A 132 -16.14 -21.52 -18.43
CA TRP A 132 -15.55 -21.18 -17.14
C TRP A 132 -16.02 -22.22 -16.12
N HIS A 133 -15.10 -22.96 -15.53
CA HIS A 133 -15.41 -24.00 -14.55
C HIS A 133 -15.14 -23.51 -13.13
N SER A 134 -16.07 -23.79 -12.22
CA SER A 134 -15.88 -23.58 -10.79
C SER A 134 -16.18 -24.86 -10.00
N PRO A 135 -15.79 -24.95 -8.72
CA PRO A 135 -16.16 -26.08 -7.87
C PRO A 135 -17.68 -26.27 -7.70
N LYS A 136 -18.45 -25.19 -7.90
CA LYS A 136 -19.92 -25.18 -7.78
C LYS A 136 -20.62 -25.41 -9.12
N GLY A 137 -19.87 -25.63 -10.21
CA GLY A 137 -20.38 -25.84 -11.56
C GLY A 137 -19.94 -24.75 -12.54
N ASP A 138 -20.46 -24.83 -13.77
CA ASP A 138 -20.03 -23.95 -14.86
C ASP A 138 -20.60 -22.53 -14.72
N LEU A 139 -19.77 -21.55 -15.02
CA LEU A 139 -20.10 -20.13 -14.92
C LEU A 139 -20.40 -19.55 -16.30
N LYS A 140 -21.41 -18.67 -16.35
CA LYS A 140 -21.74 -17.94 -17.57
C LYS A 140 -20.94 -16.65 -17.63
N GLU A 141 -20.20 -16.45 -18.71
CA GLU A 141 -19.40 -15.23 -18.96
C GLU A 141 -20.20 -13.94 -18.75
N LYS A 142 -21.48 -13.92 -19.14
CA LYS A 142 -22.37 -12.75 -18.97
C LYS A 142 -22.54 -12.28 -17.51
N GLN A 143 -22.30 -13.16 -16.53
CA GLN A 143 -22.39 -12.85 -15.10
C GLN A 143 -21.07 -12.32 -14.55
N ILE A 144 -19.96 -12.56 -15.25
CA ILE A 144 -18.62 -12.13 -14.86
C ILE A 144 -18.48 -10.63 -15.17
N HIS A 145 -18.01 -9.88 -14.18
CA HIS A 145 -17.61 -8.49 -14.36
C HIS A 145 -16.13 -8.42 -14.72
N GLN A 146 -15.28 -8.99 -13.85
CA GLN A 146 -13.82 -9.01 -13.98
C GLN A 146 -13.26 -10.29 -13.35
N TRP A 147 -12.01 -10.60 -13.65
CA TRP A 147 -11.28 -11.69 -13.01
C TRP A 147 -9.81 -11.29 -12.78
N ALA A 148 -9.14 -11.94 -11.84
CA ALA A 148 -7.70 -11.78 -11.61
C ALA A 148 -7.06 -13.16 -11.36
N TYR A 149 -5.77 -13.30 -11.63
CA TYR A 149 -5.06 -14.52 -11.21
C TYR A 149 -5.08 -14.63 -9.68
N THR A 150 -5.24 -15.85 -9.19
CA THR A 150 -5.39 -16.13 -7.76
C THR A 150 -4.18 -15.63 -6.96
N GLU A 151 -2.98 -15.87 -7.49
CA GLU A 151 -1.72 -15.39 -6.90
C GLU A 151 -1.66 -13.86 -6.81
N ASP A 152 -1.97 -13.15 -7.90
CA ASP A 152 -1.94 -11.68 -7.95
C ASP A 152 -2.99 -11.08 -7.03
N PHE A 153 -4.17 -11.69 -6.96
CA PHE A 153 -5.25 -11.28 -6.07
C PHE A 153 -4.87 -11.42 -4.60
N TYR A 154 -4.28 -12.54 -4.19
CA TYR A 154 -3.85 -12.74 -2.80
C TYR A 154 -2.62 -11.91 -2.42
N ASN A 155 -1.67 -11.75 -3.36
CA ASN A 155 -0.53 -10.84 -3.19
C ASN A 155 -0.99 -9.40 -2.98
N LEU A 156 -2.00 -8.97 -3.73
CA LEU A 156 -2.59 -7.65 -3.57
C LEU A 156 -3.27 -7.45 -2.20
N LEU A 157 -3.91 -8.49 -1.67
CA LEU A 157 -4.50 -8.46 -0.34
C LEU A 157 -3.45 -8.48 0.79
N ASN A 158 -2.17 -8.69 0.44
CA ASN A 158 -1.03 -8.75 1.37
C ASN A 158 -1.34 -9.68 2.56
N LEU A 159 -2.05 -10.79 2.26
CA LEU A 159 -2.40 -11.78 3.26
C LEU A 159 -1.14 -12.61 3.56
N PRO A 160 -0.85 -12.92 4.84
CA PRO A 160 0.22 -13.85 5.15
C PRO A 160 -0.05 -15.17 4.42
N GLU A 161 0.97 -15.71 3.73
CA GLU A 161 0.87 -17.03 3.11
C GLU A 161 0.38 -18.03 4.15
N PHE A 162 -0.83 -18.54 3.95
CA PHE A 162 -1.35 -19.58 4.81
C PHE A 162 -0.47 -20.82 4.60
N PRO A 163 0.06 -21.43 5.68
CA PRO A 163 0.84 -22.64 5.54
C PRO A 163 -0.01 -23.67 4.79
N GLU A 164 0.55 -24.24 3.71
CA GLU A 164 -0.14 -25.22 2.88
C GLU A 164 -0.85 -26.24 3.76
N SER A 165 -2.17 -26.32 3.59
CA SER A 165 -3.00 -27.22 4.37
C SER A 165 -2.54 -28.65 4.11
N LYS A 166 -1.87 -29.25 5.10
CA LYS A 166 -1.75 -30.70 5.18
C LYS A 166 -3.17 -31.25 5.08
N LYS A 167 -3.39 -32.12 4.09
CA LYS A 167 -4.62 -32.89 3.87
C LYS A 167 -5.13 -33.44 5.21
N SER A 168 -6.07 -32.74 5.83
CA SER A 168 -6.78 -33.25 7.00
C SER A 168 -8.27 -33.15 6.71
N ASN A 169 -8.90 -34.31 6.76
CA ASN A 169 -10.31 -34.52 6.49
C ASN A 169 -11.22 -33.59 7.30
N GLY A 170 -12.17 -32.96 6.60
CA GLY A 170 -13.51 -32.67 7.10
C GLY A 170 -13.68 -31.46 8.04
N LYS A 171 -13.81 -30.27 7.45
CA LYS A 171 -14.91 -29.28 7.65
C LYS A 171 -14.46 -27.87 7.20
N SER A 172 -15.12 -27.37 6.14
CA SER A 172 -15.35 -25.96 5.75
C SER A 172 -14.34 -24.89 6.22
N THR A 173 -13.07 -25.02 5.86
CA THR A 173 -12.09 -23.91 5.94
C THR A 173 -12.23 -22.93 4.78
N GLU A 174 -12.89 -23.34 3.69
CA GLU A 174 -13.17 -22.52 2.50
C GLU A 174 -14.11 -21.35 2.82
N ASP A 175 -15.15 -21.57 3.64
CA ASP A 175 -16.10 -20.51 4.03
C ASP A 175 -15.43 -19.40 4.86
N LEU A 176 -14.41 -19.73 5.65
CA LEU A 176 -13.73 -18.75 6.50
C LEU A 176 -12.78 -17.87 5.68
N ALA A 177 -12.08 -18.47 4.73
CA ALA A 177 -11.22 -17.75 3.79
C ALA A 177 -12.03 -16.84 2.86
N ASP A 178 -13.15 -17.34 2.33
CA ASP A 178 -14.07 -16.55 1.50
C ASP A 178 -14.74 -15.42 2.31
N ALA A 179 -15.14 -15.68 3.56
CA ALA A 179 -15.71 -14.65 4.44
C ALA A 179 -14.69 -13.56 4.79
N LEU A 180 -13.43 -13.92 5.02
CA LEU A 180 -12.36 -12.96 5.27
C LEU A 180 -12.05 -12.14 4.02
N ALA A 181 -11.96 -12.77 2.84
CA ALA A 181 -11.78 -12.06 1.58
C ALA A 181 -12.93 -11.05 1.32
N HIS A 182 -14.18 -11.45 1.59
CA HIS A 182 -15.34 -10.55 1.48
C HIS A 182 -15.26 -9.36 2.45
N LEU A 183 -14.81 -9.59 3.70
CA LEU A 183 -14.62 -8.54 4.70
C LEU A 183 -13.51 -7.54 4.31
N PHE A 184 -12.41 -8.04 3.75
CA PHE A 184 -11.32 -7.19 3.26
C PHE A 184 -11.73 -6.37 2.03
N LEU A 185 -12.50 -6.95 1.11
CA LEU A 185 -13.06 -6.22 -0.05
C LEU A 185 -14.10 -5.18 0.34
N LEU A 186 -14.98 -5.48 1.30
CA LEU A 186 -15.90 -4.48 1.86
C LEU A 186 -15.12 -3.30 2.46
N LYS A 187 -14.03 -3.56 3.20
CA LYS A 187 -13.17 -2.51 3.75
C LYS A 187 -12.49 -1.68 2.66
N ALA A 188 -12.01 -2.31 1.58
CA ALA A 188 -11.39 -1.62 0.46
C ALA A 188 -12.38 -0.75 -0.33
N LEU A 189 -13.61 -1.24 -0.55
CA LEU A 189 -14.67 -0.50 -1.23
C LEU A 189 -15.23 0.65 -0.37
N LEU A 190 -15.40 0.44 0.93
CA LEU A 190 -15.90 1.46 1.87
C LEU A 190 -14.83 2.51 2.21
N GLY A 191 -13.54 2.18 2.14
CA GLY A 191 -12.44 3.14 2.29
C GLY A 191 -12.41 4.22 1.20
N LYS A 192 -12.93 3.93 0.00
CA LYS A 192 -13.08 4.89 -1.11
C LYS A 192 -14.28 5.83 -0.97
N ALA A 193 -15.22 5.58 -0.03
CA ALA A 193 -16.45 6.37 0.10
C ALA A 193 -16.33 7.63 0.99
N LYS A 194 -15.14 7.94 1.55
CA LYS A 194 -14.94 9.12 2.42
C LYS A 194 -14.26 10.33 1.75
N SER A 195 -14.09 10.35 0.44
CA SER A 195 -13.63 11.54 -0.30
C SER A 195 -14.59 11.91 -1.42
N GLY A 196 -15.69 12.58 -1.08
CA GLY A 196 -16.64 13.03 -2.10
C GLY A 196 -17.94 13.62 -1.56
N SER A 197 -17.87 14.64 -0.70
CA SER A 197 -19.01 15.55 -0.52
C SER A 197 -18.57 16.95 -0.07
N GLU A 198 -17.86 17.67 -0.93
CA GLU A 198 -17.96 19.14 -0.95
C GLU A 198 -18.24 19.55 -2.40
N SER A 199 -19.52 19.46 -2.76
CA SER A 199 -20.06 20.16 -3.91
C SER A 199 -20.37 21.59 -3.48
N SER A 200 -19.43 22.50 -3.70
CA SER A 200 -19.69 23.94 -3.72
C SER A 200 -20.45 24.27 -5.01
N ARG A 201 -21.78 24.24 -4.92
CA ARG A 201 -22.65 24.94 -5.88
C ARG A 201 -22.56 26.43 -5.59
N SER A 202 -21.85 27.17 -6.43
CA SER A 202 -22.08 28.61 -6.60
C SER A 202 -23.21 28.80 -7.61
N PHE A 203 -24.35 29.31 -7.15
CA PHE A 203 -25.37 29.93 -8.00
C PHE A 203 -25.68 31.30 -7.40
N PHE A 204 -25.42 32.32 -8.23
CA PHE A 204 -25.72 33.76 -8.11
C PHE A 204 -25.03 34.53 -6.97
#